data_AF-A0A7I0J6L0-F1
#
_entry.id   AF-A0A7I0J6L0-F1
#
_cell.length_a   1.000
_cell.length_b   1.000
_cell.length_c   1.000
_cell.angle_alpha   90.00
_cell.angle_beta   90.00
_cell.angle_gamma   90.00
#
_symmetry.space_group_name_H-M   'P 1'
#
loop_
_entity.id
_entity.type
_entity.pdbx_description
1 polymer ?
#
loop_
_entity_poly.entity_id
_entity_poly.type
_entity_poly.pdbx_seq_one_letter_code
_entity_poly.pdbx_strand_id
1 'polypeptide(L)' 'GDAKLAIQAFADYGKGRGHPAQLNLADCLSYASAKSRGMSLLYKGNDFSHTDLA' A
#
# COMPACT_ATOMS: atom_id res chain seq x y z
N GLY A 1 2.80 -14.34 2.75
CA GLY A 1 1.41 -14.25 2.25
C GLY A 1 0.93 -12.82 2.36
N ASP A 2 0.00 -12.44 1.48
CA ASP A 2 -0.40 -11.04 1.25
C ASP A 2 -0.89 -10.35 2.53
N ALA A 3 -1.54 -11.08 3.46
CA ALA A 3 -1.96 -10.55 4.76
C ALA A 3 -0.80 -9.98 5.61
N LYS A 4 0.38 -10.63 5.62
CA LYS A 4 1.54 -10.14 6.36
C LYS A 4 2.12 -8.87 5.72
N LEU A 5 2.15 -8.82 4.39
CA LEU A 5 2.57 -7.66 3.62
C LEU A 5 1.60 -6.49 3.78
N ALA A 6 0.30 -6.75 3.89
CA ALA A 6 -0.72 -5.72 4.10
C ALA A 6 -0.58 -5.09 5.50
N ILE A 7 -0.31 -5.89 6.53
CA ILE A 7 -0.04 -5.38 7.88
C ILE A 7 1.23 -4.53 7.91
N GLN A 8 2.29 -4.97 7.21
CA GLN A 8 3.52 -4.20 7.08
C GLN A 8 3.28 -2.87 6.34
N ALA A 9 2.60 -2.92 5.19
CA ALA A 9 2.24 -1.73 4.42
C ALA A 9 1.38 -0.76 5.24
N PHE A 10 0.47 -1.26 6.08
CA PHE A 10 -0.31 -0.39 6.98
C PHE A 10 0.54 0.21 8.11
N ALA A 11 1.57 -0.49 8.57
CA ALA A 11 2.51 0.07 9.54
C ALA A 11 3.35 1.20 8.93
N ASP A 12 3.77 1.04 7.67
CA ASP A 12 4.66 1.96 6.96
C ASP A 12 3.90 3.15 6.36
N TYR A 13 2.74 2.88 5.75
CA TYR A 13 2.00 3.83 4.91
C TYR A 13 0.58 4.14 5.41
N GLY A 14 0.13 3.48 6.48
CA GLY A 14 -1.26 3.53 6.92
C GLY A 14 -1.71 4.88 7.44
N LYS A 15 -3.00 5.15 7.30
CA LYS A 15 -3.65 6.34 7.84
C LYS A 15 -3.44 6.46 9.35
N GLY A 16 -3.07 7.65 9.80
CA GLY A 16 -2.77 7.92 11.23
C GLY A 16 -1.37 7.51 11.68
N ARG A 17 -0.50 7.02 10.78
CA ARG A 17 0.92 6.77 11.06
C ARG A 17 1.84 7.96 10.81
N GLY A 18 1.30 9.05 10.26
CA GLY A 18 2.07 10.25 9.87
C GLY A 18 2.73 10.15 8.48
N HIS A 19 2.54 9.03 7.76
CA HIS A 19 3.06 8.85 6.41
C HIS A 19 2.20 9.59 5.37
N PRO A 20 2.75 10.31 4.37
CA PRO A 20 1.97 11.07 3.39
C PRO A 20 1.00 10.23 2.56
N ALA A 21 1.28 8.94 2.35
CA ALA A 21 0.39 8.01 1.63
C ALA A 21 -0.98 7.81 2.31
N GLN A 22 -1.06 7.88 3.65
CA GLN A 22 -2.30 7.75 4.43
C GLN A 22 -3.23 6.59 3.98
N LEU A 23 -2.65 5.43 3.64
CA LEU A 23 -3.39 4.29 3.09
C LEU A 23 -4.40 3.73 4.07
N ASN A 24 -5.57 3.33 3.59
CA ASN A 24 -6.49 2.52 4.39
C ASN A 24 -6.06 1.03 4.37
N LEU A 25 -6.69 0.18 5.18
CA LEU A 25 -6.32 -1.23 5.26
C LEU A 25 -6.59 -2.01 3.95
N ALA A 26 -7.64 -1.65 3.21
CA ALA A 26 -7.94 -2.24 1.91
C ALA A 26 -6.91 -1.82 0.85
N ASP A 27 -6.43 -0.57 0.87
CA ASP A 27 -5.35 -0.11 0.01
C ASP A 27 -4.05 -0.85 0.30
N CYS A 28 -3.76 -1.10 1.59
CA CYS A 28 -2.61 -1.90 1.99
C CYS A 28 -2.71 -3.35 1.49
N LEU A 29 -3.91 -3.91 1.42
CA LEU A 29 -4.14 -5.24 0.83
C LEU A 29 -3.92 -5.23 -0.68
N SER A 30 -4.38 -4.20 -1.38
CA SER A 30 -4.13 -4.00 -2.82
C SER A 30 -2.64 -3.85 -3.11
N TYR A 31 -1.94 -3.00 -2.34
CA TYR A 31 -0.48 -2.82 -2.39
C TYR A 31 0.24 -4.15 -2.14
N ALA A 32 -0.14 -4.88 -1.09
CA ALA A 32 0.48 -6.16 -0.74
C ALA A 32 0.32 -7.18 -1.86
N SER A 33 -0.87 -7.22 -2.47
CA SER A 33 -1.17 -8.14 -3.58
C SER A 33 -0.33 -7.81 -4.82
N ALA A 34 -0.18 -6.52 -5.14
CA ALA A 34 0.68 -6.08 -6.25
C ALA A 34 2.16 -6.36 -5.97
N LYS A 35 2.67 -6.01 -4.79
CA LYS A 35 4.06 -6.24 -4.37
C LYS A 35 4.43 -7.71 -4.34
N SER A 36 3.56 -8.55 -3.78
CA SER A 36 3.73 -10.01 -3.71
C SER A 36 3.86 -10.65 -5.09
N ARG A 37 3.19 -10.07 -6.09
CA ARG A 37 3.16 -10.57 -7.48
C ARG A 37 4.14 -9.84 -8.40
N GLY A 38 4.88 -8.84 -7.90
CA GLY A 38 5.77 -8.00 -8.71
C GLY A 38 5.03 -7.25 -9.83
N MET A 39 3.74 -6.96 -9.65
CA MET A 39 2.92 -6.29 -10.65
C MET A 39 2.82 -4.80 -10.34
N SER A 40 2.71 -3.98 -11.38
CA SER A 40 2.41 -2.57 -11.23
C SER A 40 0.99 -2.40 -10.71
N LEU A 41 0.82 -1.59 -9.67
CA LEU A 41 -0.49 -1.32 -9.09
C LEU A 41 -1.18 -0.24 -9.93
N LEU A 42 -2.28 -0.60 -10.60
CA LEU A 42 -3.10 0.38 -11.31
C LEU A 42 -4.01 1.09 -10.31
N TYR A 43 -3.72 2.36 -10.05
CA TYR A 43 -4.54 3.22 -9.21
C TYR A 43 -4.85 4.54 -9.94
N LYS A 44 -5.93 5.19 -9.53
CA LYS A 44 -6.34 6.48 -10.08
C LYS A 44 -5.89 7.59 -9.15
N GLY A 45 -5.41 8.70 -9.70
CA GLY A 45 -4.96 9.84 -8.89
C GLY A 45 -3.58 9.57 -8.27
N ASN A 46 -3.41 9.96 -7.00
CA ASN A 46 -2.12 9.93 -6.29
C ASN A 46 -2.13 9.02 -5.06
N ASP A 47 -3.11 8.11 -4.96
CA ASP A 47 -3.36 7.35 -3.72
C ASP A 47 -2.16 6.47 -3.29
N PHE A 48 -1.31 6.06 -4.24
CA PHE A 48 -0.09 5.30 -3.96
C PHE A 48 1.19 6.03 -4.35
N SER A 49 1.12 7.31 -4.75
CA SER A 49 2.27 8.07 -5.29
C SER A 49 3.38 8.30 -4.26
N HIS A 50 3.08 8.08 -2.98
CA HIS A 50 4.03 8.14 -1.87
C HIS A 50 4.41 6.74 -1.37
N THR A 51 4.30 5.71 -2.20
CA THR A 51 4.78 4.37 -1.88
C THR A 51 5.90 3.98 -2.83
N ASP A 52 6.60 2.89 -2.51
CA ASP A 52 7.61 2.27 -3.37
C ASP A 52 7.03 1.53 -4.59
N LEU A 53 5.70 1.50 -4.76
CA LEU A 53 5.02 0.97 -5.95
C LEU A 53 4.53 2.08 -6.90
N ALA A 54 4.90 3.35 -6.65
CA ALA A 54 4.63 4.47 -7.55
C ALA A 54 5.51 4.45 -8.80
#